data_AF-A0A7V7RN25-F1
#
_entry.id   AF-A0A7V7RN25-F1
#
_cell.length_a   1.000
_cell.length_b   1.000
_cell.length_c   1.000
_cell.angle_alpha   90.00
_cell.angle_beta   90.00
_cell.angle_gamma   90.00
#
_symmetry.space_group_name_H-M   'P 1'
#
loop_
_entity.id
_entity.type
_entity.pdbx_description
1 polymer ?
#
loop_
_entity_poly.entity_id
_entity_poly.type
_entity_poly.pdbx_seq_one_letter_code
_entity_poly.pdbx_strand_id
1 'polypeptide(L)'
;MKNRVSFYVVAALIILGVLGIAVSVFSDPAGVLRTVAIAAIVIAIIYFLITRVTSSNTGNKENHAFKQAARKSKKRFMKKDATSSASRKTKTASLTSIKKPKKKSSVQLTVIEGKKSKRKNRASL
;
A
#
# COMPACT_ATOMS: atom_id res chain seq x y z
N MET A 1 33.55 29.09 17.23
CA MET A 1 33.10 29.92 18.36
C MET A 1 31.71 29.44 18.76
N LYS A 2 31.52 29.06 20.02
CA LYS A 2 30.34 28.30 20.50
C LYS A 2 29.16 29.26 20.69
N ASN A 3 27.99 28.93 20.15
CA ASN A 3 26.79 29.78 19.99
C ASN A 3 26.08 30.14 21.31
N ARG A 4 26.83 30.30 22.41
CA ARG A 4 26.31 30.46 23.77
C ARG A 4 25.43 31.70 23.90
N VAL A 5 25.76 32.78 23.18
CA VAL A 5 24.92 33.99 23.11
C VAL A 5 23.53 33.65 22.57
N SER A 6 23.44 32.88 21.48
CA SER A 6 22.15 32.46 20.92
C SER A 6 21.36 31.60 21.91
N PHE A 7 22.04 30.74 22.68
CA PHE A 7 21.39 29.95 23.72
C PHE A 7 20.82 30.82 24.85
N TYR A 8 21.58 31.81 25.35
CA TYR A 8 21.08 32.73 26.38
C TYR A 8 19.93 33.61 25.88
N VAL A 9 20.00 34.08 24.64
CA VAL A 9 18.91 34.86 24.03
C VAL A 9 17.64 34.01 23.92
N VAL A 10 17.75 32.78 23.42
CA VAL A 10 16.60 31.86 23.34
C VAL A 10 16.05 31.54 24.73
N ALA A 11 16.92 31.27 25.71
CA ALA A 11 16.51 31.02 27.09
C ALA A 11 15.80 32.23 27.72
N ALA A 12 16.31 33.45 27.50
CA ALA A 12 15.69 34.68 27.97
C ALA A 12 14.31 34.90 27.35
N LEU A 13 14.16 34.64 26.04
CA LEU A 13 12.87 34.74 25.36
C LEU A 13 11.86 33.72 25.89
N ILE A 14 12.28 32.49 26.17
CA ILE A 14 11.42 31.47 26.78
C ILE A 14 10.96 31.92 28.17
N ILE A 15 11.88 32.38 29.02
CA ILE A 15 11.55 32.84 30.38
C ILE A 15 10.58 34.03 30.32
N LEU A 16 10.81 34.98 29.41
CA LEU A 16 9.94 36.14 29.24
C LEU A 16 8.55 35.74 28.73
N GLY A 17 8.46 34.75 27.83
CA GLY A 17 7.19 34.19 27.37
C GLY A 17 6.41 33.51 28.49
N VAL A 18 7.07 32.68 29.31
CA VAL A 18 6.44 32.03 30.47
C VAL A 18 5.96 33.06 31.49
N LEU A 19 6.78 34.07 31.78
CA LEU A 19 6.42 35.14 32.72
C LEU A 19 5.23 35.98 32.20
N GLY A 20 5.23 36.31 30.91
CA GLY A 20 4.12 37.01 30.27
C GLY A 20 2.81 36.23 30.38
N ILE A 21 2.86 34.91 30.15
CA ILE A 21 1.70 34.03 30.33
C ILE A 21 1.27 34.01 31.80
N ALA A 22 2.20 33.86 32.74
CA ALA A 22 1.89 33.85 34.18
C ALA A 22 1.16 35.14 34.61
N VAL A 23 1.68 36.31 34.25
CA VAL A 23 1.06 37.61 34.57
C VAL A 23 -0.31 37.75 33.91
N SER A 24 -0.47 37.29 32.66
CA SER A 24 -1.75 37.34 31.95
C SER A 24 -2.83 36.45 32.58
N VAL A 25 -2.45 35.34 33.22
CA VAL A 25 -3.37 34.45 33.95
C VAL A 25 -3.87 35.11 35.22
N PHE A 26 -3.03 35.88 35.93
CA PHE A 26 -3.44 36.62 37.13
C PHE A 26 -4.26 37.87 36.81
N SER A 27 -3.99 38.53 35.68
CA SER A 27 -4.68 39.76 35.30
C SER A 27 -6.05 39.48 34.68
N ASP A 28 -6.14 38.49 33.78
CA ASP A 28 -7.38 38.13 33.07
C ASP A 28 -7.42 36.62 32.74
N PRO A 29 -7.75 35.76 33.72
CA PRO A 29 -7.77 34.31 33.52
C PRO A 29 -8.77 33.85 32.44
N ALA A 30 -9.86 34.60 32.25
CA ALA A 30 -10.83 34.32 31.20
C ALA A 30 -10.30 34.67 29.79
N GLY A 31 -9.44 35.70 29.69
CA GLY A 31 -8.84 36.13 28.42
C GLY A 31 -7.84 35.11 27.88
N VAL A 32 -6.96 34.60 28.75
CA VAL A 32 -6.00 33.55 28.37
C VAL A 32 -6.70 32.28 27.92
N LEU A 33 -7.74 31.83 28.60
CA LEU A 33 -8.52 30.65 28.17
C LEU A 33 -9.15 30.85 26.79
N ARG A 34 -9.69 32.04 26.49
CA ARG A 34 -10.22 32.36 25.15
C ARG A 34 -9.13 32.32 24.09
N THR A 35 -7.98 32.93 24.34
CA THR A 35 -6.86 32.93 23.37
C THR A 35 -6.32 31.53 23.10
N VAL A 36 -6.15 30.71 24.15
CA VAL A 36 -5.73 29.30 24.00
C VAL A 36 -6.79 28.48 23.28
N ALA A 37 -8.08 28.68 23.57
CA ALA A 37 -9.17 28.00 22.87
C ALA A 37 -9.21 28.39 21.39
N ILE A 38 -9.06 29.67 21.05
CA ILE A 38 -9.00 30.14 19.66
C ILE A 38 -7.77 29.55 18.96
N ALA A 39 -6.60 29.56 19.59
CA ALA A 39 -5.38 28.97 19.04
C ALA A 39 -5.55 27.46 18.78
N ALA A 40 -6.13 26.73 19.73
CA ALA A 40 -6.43 25.30 19.57
C ALA A 40 -7.41 25.04 18.41
N ILE A 41 -8.44 25.88 18.26
CA ILE A 41 -9.38 25.79 17.13
C ILE A 41 -8.67 26.03 15.81
N VAL A 42 -7.81 27.04 15.71
CA VAL A 42 -7.05 27.33 14.48
C VAL A 42 -6.12 26.16 14.12
N ILE A 43 -5.39 25.62 15.10
CA ILE A 43 -4.54 24.44 14.90
C ILE A 43 -5.38 23.24 14.45
N ALA A 44 -6.54 23.02 15.07
CA ALA A 44 -7.44 21.92 14.70
C ALA A 44 -7.97 22.08 13.27
N ILE A 45 -8.31 23.30 12.84
CA ILE A 45 -8.75 23.59 11.47
C ILE A 45 -7.62 23.30 10.48
N ILE A 46 -6.41 23.81 10.72
CA ILE A 46 -5.24 23.58 9.86
C ILE A 46 -4.90 22.09 9.80
N TYR A 47 -4.84 21.43 10.94
CA TYR A 47 -4.61 19.99 11.02
C TYR A 47 -5.68 19.21 10.25
N PHE A 48 -6.96 19.57 10.43
CA PHE A 48 -8.06 18.93 9.72
C PHE A 48 -7.97 19.14 8.20
N LEU A 49 -7.62 20.34 7.73
CA LEU A 49 -7.38 20.62 6.31
C LEU A 49 -6.24 19.76 5.75
N ILE A 50 -5.08 19.73 6.45
CA ILE A 50 -3.92 18.94 6.03
C ILE A 50 -4.23 17.44 6.05
N THR A 51 -4.85 16.93 7.12
CA THR A 51 -5.27 15.54 7.24
C THR A 51 -6.32 15.18 6.20
N ARG A 52 -7.30 16.05 5.92
CA ARG A 52 -8.33 15.81 4.90
C ARG A 52 -7.72 15.66 3.51
N VAL A 53 -6.79 16.56 3.16
CA VAL A 53 -6.12 16.55 1.85
C VAL A 53 -5.11 15.40 1.75
N THR A 54 -4.28 15.21 2.76
CA THR A 54 -3.22 14.17 2.76
C THR A 54 -3.79 12.76 2.93
N SER A 55 -4.83 12.57 3.73
CA SER A 55 -5.47 11.26 3.92
C SER A 55 -6.22 10.79 2.67
N SER A 56 -6.53 11.70 1.74
CA SER A 56 -7.06 11.36 0.41
C SER A 56 -5.96 10.97 -0.58
N ASN A 57 -4.70 11.34 -0.31
CA ASN A 57 -3.59 11.16 -1.23
C ASN A 57 -2.89 9.81 -1.00
N THR A 58 -3.29 8.82 -1.82
CA THR A 58 -2.45 7.80 -2.48
C THR A 58 -1.58 6.81 -1.65
N GLY A 59 -1.01 7.17 -0.49
CA GLY A 59 -0.11 6.29 0.27
C GLY A 59 -0.75 5.01 0.83
N ASN A 60 -2.08 4.98 0.94
CA ASN A 60 -2.82 3.79 1.38
C ASN A 60 -2.97 2.74 0.27
N LYS A 61 -2.91 3.13 -1.02
CA LYS A 61 -3.07 2.18 -2.14
C LYS A 61 -1.84 1.30 -2.30
N GLU A 62 -0.66 1.90 -2.16
CA GLU A 62 0.64 1.23 -2.28
C GLU A 62 0.83 0.22 -1.15
N ASN A 63 0.56 0.64 0.09
CA ASN A 63 0.58 -0.22 1.26
C ASN A 63 -0.47 -1.33 1.20
N HIS A 64 -1.65 -1.06 0.63
CA HIS A 64 -2.69 -2.07 0.46
C HIS A 64 -2.33 -3.09 -0.62
N ALA A 65 -1.76 -2.66 -1.75
CA ALA A 65 -1.26 -3.55 -2.80
C ALA A 65 -0.11 -4.42 -2.29
N PHE A 66 0.83 -3.84 -1.54
CA PHE A 66 1.93 -4.56 -0.91
C PHE A 66 1.43 -5.56 0.15
N LYS A 67 0.51 -5.16 1.04
CA LYS A 67 -0.14 -6.08 2.00
C LYS A 67 -0.88 -7.21 1.29
N GLN A 68 -1.56 -6.94 0.18
CA GLN A 68 -2.23 -7.98 -0.61
C GLN A 68 -1.21 -8.94 -1.26
N ALA A 69 -0.12 -8.42 -1.82
CA ALA A 69 0.94 -9.23 -2.41
C ALA A 69 1.63 -10.12 -1.36
N ALA A 70 1.96 -9.56 -0.19
CA ALA A 70 2.54 -10.29 0.93
C ALA A 70 1.61 -11.41 1.44
N ARG A 71 0.31 -11.13 1.59
CA ARG A 71 -0.70 -12.15 1.97
C ARG A 71 -0.83 -13.25 0.90
N LYS A 72 -0.80 -12.90 -0.38
CA LYS A 72 -0.81 -13.89 -1.49
C LYS A 72 0.45 -14.74 -1.52
N SER A 73 1.62 -14.14 -1.28
CA SER A 73 2.91 -14.85 -1.19
C SER A 73 2.92 -15.85 -0.04
N LYS A 74 2.56 -15.41 1.19
CA LYS A 74 2.46 -16.28 2.36
C LYS A 74 1.55 -17.50 2.11
N LYS A 75 0.39 -17.29 1.50
CA LYS A 75 -0.54 -18.39 1.13
C LYS A 75 0.04 -19.37 0.09
N ARG A 76 0.90 -18.92 -0.83
CA ARG A 76 1.56 -19.79 -1.82
C ARG A 76 2.65 -20.65 -1.20
N PHE A 77 3.44 -20.08 -0.28
CA PHE A 77 4.47 -20.84 0.44
C PHE A 77 3.85 -21.93 1.32
N MET A 78 2.81 -21.61 2.12
CA MET A 78 2.14 -22.63 2.95
C MET A 78 1.45 -23.74 2.15
N LYS A 79 1.03 -23.49 0.91
CA LYS A 79 0.49 -24.53 0.01
C LYS A 79 1.58 -25.41 -0.60
N LYS A 80 2.81 -24.93 -0.75
CA LYS A 80 3.95 -25.72 -1.23
C LYS A 80 4.38 -26.75 -0.19
N ASP A 81 4.41 -26.37 1.09
CA ASP A 81 4.76 -27.26 2.19
C ASP A 81 3.67 -28.32 2.47
N ALA A 82 2.40 -28.00 2.19
CA ALA A 82 1.30 -28.97 2.28
C ALA A 82 1.23 -29.94 1.08
N THR A 83 1.84 -29.59 -0.06
CA THR A 83 1.80 -30.43 -1.28
C THR A 83 3.04 -31.32 -1.43
N SER A 84 4.15 -31.02 -0.74
CA SER A 84 5.36 -31.87 -0.77
C SER A 84 5.26 -33.11 0.12
N SER A 85 4.30 -33.17 1.05
CA SER A 85 4.04 -34.35 1.91
C SER A 85 2.98 -35.31 1.33
N ALA A 86 2.11 -34.85 0.43
CA ALA A 86 1.07 -35.68 -0.19
C ALA A 86 1.54 -36.22 -1.56
N SER A 87 2.47 -37.17 -1.53
CA SER A 87 2.76 -38.06 -2.67
C SER A 87 1.47 -38.60 -3.29
N ARG A 88 1.47 -38.75 -4.63
CA ARG A 88 0.63 -39.71 -5.38
C ARG A 88 -0.84 -39.75 -4.95
N LYS A 89 -1.70 -39.09 -5.72
CA LYS A 89 -2.82 -39.80 -6.35
C LYS A 89 -3.49 -38.94 -7.40
N THR A 90 -3.64 -39.57 -8.53
CA THR A 90 -4.57 -39.31 -9.60
C THR A 90 -5.96 -38.88 -9.12
N LYS A 91 -6.66 -38.22 -10.04
CA LYS A 91 -8.12 -38.00 -10.12
C LYS A 91 -8.59 -36.61 -9.71
N THR A 92 -8.63 -35.76 -10.73
CA THR A 92 -9.71 -34.81 -10.99
C THR A 92 -11.10 -35.43 -10.73
N ALA A 93 -11.80 -34.93 -9.70
CA ALA A 93 -13.25 -35.00 -9.51
C ALA A 93 -13.56 -34.08 -8.31
N SER A 94 -14.34 -33.00 -8.38
CA SER A 94 -15.66 -32.87 -8.96
C SER A 94 -15.97 -31.38 -9.20
N LEU A 95 -16.26 -31.01 -10.45
CA LEU A 95 -16.97 -29.79 -10.81
C LEU A 95 -18.31 -30.23 -11.39
N THR A 96 -19.28 -30.51 -10.53
CA THR A 96 -20.64 -30.82 -10.96
C THR A 96 -21.55 -29.63 -10.72
N SER A 97 -22.15 -29.18 -11.82
CA SER A 97 -23.29 -28.28 -11.97
C SER A 97 -22.97 -26.79 -12.07
N ILE A 98 -22.81 -26.30 -13.30
CA ILE A 98 -23.85 -25.49 -13.96
C ILE A 98 -23.60 -25.50 -15.48
N LYS A 99 -24.65 -25.92 -16.19
CA LYS A 99 -24.72 -26.23 -17.61
C LYS A 99 -24.69 -24.97 -18.47
N LYS A 100 -23.87 -24.95 -19.54
CA LYS A 100 -24.24 -24.46 -20.89
C LYS A 100 -23.43 -25.22 -21.96
N PRO A 101 -24.06 -25.89 -22.94
CA PRO A 101 -23.34 -26.60 -23.98
C PRO A 101 -22.96 -25.63 -25.11
N LYS A 102 -21.69 -25.21 -25.18
CA LYS A 102 -21.16 -24.72 -26.45
C LYS A 102 -20.80 -25.95 -27.29
N LYS A 103 -21.44 -26.05 -28.46
CA LYS A 103 -21.31 -27.16 -29.41
C LYS A 103 -19.84 -27.55 -29.57
N LYS A 104 -19.49 -28.80 -29.25
CA LYS A 104 -18.22 -29.39 -29.63
C LYS A 104 -18.27 -29.55 -31.15
N SER A 105 -17.73 -28.60 -31.90
CA SER A 105 -17.27 -28.95 -33.25
C SER A 105 -16.14 -29.94 -33.05
N SER A 106 -16.26 -31.13 -33.64
CA SER A 106 -15.19 -32.11 -33.73
C SER A 106 -14.05 -31.52 -34.56
N VAL A 107 -13.23 -30.67 -33.94
CA VAL A 107 -12.02 -30.16 -34.56
C VAL A 107 -11.00 -31.29 -34.45
N GLN A 108 -10.95 -32.13 -35.49
CA GLN A 108 -9.80 -32.99 -35.71
C GLN A 108 -8.62 -32.05 -35.94
N LEU A 109 -7.70 -32.03 -34.97
CA LEU A 109 -6.40 -31.40 -35.11
C LEU A 109 -5.62 -32.21 -36.15
N THR A 110 -5.79 -31.90 -37.43
CA THR A 110 -4.81 -32.33 -38.42
C THR A 110 -3.54 -31.55 -38.15
N VAL A 111 -2.45 -32.28 -37.95
CA VAL A 111 -1.11 -31.71 -37.88
C VAL A 111 -0.94 -30.79 -39.08
N ILE A 112 -0.69 -29.50 -38.84
CA ILE A 112 -0.17 -28.63 -39.88
C ILE A 112 1.26 -29.13 -40.10
N GLU A 113 1.41 -30.08 -41.02
CA GLU A 113 2.70 -30.34 -41.63
C GLU A 113 3.08 -29.04 -42.34
N GLY A 114 3.85 -28.21 -41.62
CA GLY A 114 4.55 -27.11 -42.23
C GLY A 114 5.30 -27.66 -43.44
N LYS A 115 5.19 -26.96 -44.57
CA LYS A 115 5.83 -27.23 -45.87
C LYS A 115 7.28 -27.71 -45.70
N LYS A 116 7.47 -29.00 -45.41
CA LYS A 116 8.76 -29.69 -45.41
C LYS A 116 9.10 -29.81 -46.88
N SER A 117 9.83 -28.83 -47.39
CA SER A 117 10.27 -28.83 -48.79
C SER A 117 10.95 -30.16 -49.06
N LYS A 118 10.31 -31.01 -49.87
CA LYS A 118 11.00 -32.08 -50.60
C LYS A 118 12.15 -31.40 -51.35
N ARG A 119 13.39 -31.52 -50.86
CA ARG A 119 14.53 -31.42 -51.78
C ARG A 119 14.43 -32.65 -52.66
N LYS A 120 13.93 -32.42 -53.87
CA LYS A 120 13.94 -33.39 -54.97
C LYS A 120 15.40 -33.76 -55.23
N ASN A 121 15.65 -35.05 -55.35
CA ASN A 121 16.75 -35.69 -56.09
C ASN A 121 17.94 -34.77 -56.44
N ARG A 122 19.04 -34.93 -55.71
CA ARG A 122 20.37 -34.79 -56.29
C ARG A 122 21.00 -36.18 -56.34
N ALA A 123 20.51 -36.98 -57.28
CA ALA A 123 21.36 -37.95 -57.94
C ALA A 123 21.88 -37.26 -59.20
N SER A 124 23.19 -37.03 -59.29
CA SER A 124 23.91 -36.90 -60.55
C SER A 124 25.42 -36.74 -60.30
N LEU A 125 26.16 -37.75 -60.78
CA LEU A 125 27.60 -37.85 -61.07
C LEU A 125 28.59 -37.79 -59.90
#